data_AF-A0A3C1PIG3-F1
#
_entry.id   AF-A0A3C1PIG3-F1
#
_cell.length_a   1.000
_cell.length_b   1.000
_cell.length_c   1.000
_cell.angle_alpha   90.00
_cell.angle_beta   90.00
_cell.angle_gamma   90.00
#
_symmetry.space_group_name_H-M   'P 1'
#
loop_
_entity.id
_entity.type
_entity.pdbx_description
1 polymer ?
#
loop_
_entity_poly.entity_id
_entity_poly.type
_entity_poly.pdbx_seq_one_letter_code
_entity_poly.pdbx_strand_id
1 'polypeptide(L)'
;MCFILTNNLEIMKNYALKLLIFLFAVAPMVAQPVSDNAVIPVSVTLNSILRLNVVKGGNIAFKVNTIGQFTSGIANADVYDTRFTVASSVDFTVSLGAQDATFIGTDIVATGTNTMPIDNVGYLLSNNGTGVEGTAWSLGTALVALTNSQAVVVNSIVGAGAGSATKNDFTVNWELATPALIVLNTTKKTLLAQSLPANHYTTNVFLVLAAK
;
A
#
# COMPACT_ATOMS: atom_id res chain seq x y z
N MET A 1 21.69 -77.10 80.44
CA MET A 1 22.00 -76.48 79.13
C MET A 1 20.75 -75.83 78.51
N CYS A 2 19.96 -75.07 79.30
CA CYS A 2 18.70 -74.44 78.83
C CYS A 2 18.55 -72.97 79.31
N PHE A 3 19.59 -72.39 79.92
CA PHE A 3 19.57 -71.02 80.47
C PHE A 3 20.44 -70.02 79.67
N ILE A 4 21.25 -70.49 78.72
CA ILE A 4 22.15 -69.65 77.89
C ILE A 4 21.49 -69.22 76.56
N LEU A 5 20.48 -69.95 76.10
CA LEU A 5 19.80 -69.68 74.82
C LEU A 5 18.74 -68.56 74.92
N THR A 6 18.13 -68.33 76.09
CA THR A 6 17.09 -67.32 76.30
C THR A 6 17.63 -65.89 76.37
N ASN A 7 18.82 -65.69 76.94
CA ASN A 7 19.39 -64.35 77.13
C ASN A 7 19.92 -63.73 75.82
N ASN A 8 20.49 -64.55 74.93
CA ASN A 8 20.96 -64.11 73.62
C ASN A 8 19.81 -63.74 72.66
N LEU A 9 18.62 -64.33 72.85
CA LEU A 9 17.44 -64.06 72.03
C LEU A 9 16.81 -62.68 72.33
N GLU A 10 16.79 -62.27 73.61
CA GLU A 10 16.30 -60.95 74.01
C GLU A 10 17.25 -59.82 73.61
N ILE A 11 18.56 -60.07 73.71
CA ILE A 11 19.60 -59.14 73.28
C ILE A 11 19.53 -58.93 71.75
N MET A 12 19.40 -60.00 70.95
CA MET A 12 19.21 -59.89 69.50
C MET A 12 17.91 -59.19 69.10
N LYS A 13 16.80 -59.40 69.82
CA LYS A 13 15.54 -58.67 69.58
C LYS A 13 15.69 -57.16 69.80
N ASN A 14 16.40 -56.74 70.84
CA ASN A 14 16.62 -55.32 71.14
C ASN A 14 17.55 -54.63 70.13
N TYR A 15 18.54 -55.33 69.58
CA TYR A 15 19.38 -54.80 68.51
C TYR A 15 18.68 -54.82 67.14
N ALA A 16 17.91 -55.87 66.84
CA ALA A 16 17.12 -55.94 65.61
C ALA A 16 16.03 -54.85 65.57
N LEU A 17 15.37 -54.57 66.70
CA LEU A 17 14.38 -53.50 66.80
C LEU A 17 15.01 -52.12 66.63
N LYS A 18 16.19 -51.88 67.22
CA LYS A 18 16.94 -50.62 67.08
C LYS A 18 17.48 -50.42 65.66
N LEU A 19 17.92 -51.49 65.00
CA LEU A 19 18.37 -51.47 63.60
C LEU A 19 17.21 -51.17 62.65
N LEU A 20 16.02 -51.72 62.91
CA LEU A 20 14.82 -51.46 62.13
C LEU A 20 14.37 -49.99 62.28
N ILE A 21 14.37 -49.45 63.50
CA ILE A 21 14.03 -48.04 63.76
C ILE A 21 15.06 -47.09 63.10
N PHE A 22 16.34 -47.45 63.12
CA PHE A 22 17.38 -46.67 62.44
C PHE A 22 17.21 -46.70 60.91
N LEU A 23 16.75 -47.80 60.32
CA LEU A 23 16.50 -47.91 58.88
C LEU A 23 15.30 -47.06 58.41
N PHE A 24 14.33 -46.80 59.28
CA PHE A 24 13.18 -45.93 58.97
C PHE A 24 13.41 -44.44 59.28
N ALA A 25 14.44 -44.09 60.05
CA ALA A 25 14.70 -42.71 60.50
C ALA A 25 15.52 -41.85 59.51
N VAL A 26 16.03 -42.42 58.42
CA VAL A 26 16.97 -41.74 57.49
C VAL A 26 16.52 -41.73 56.02
N ALA A 27 15.22 -41.70 55.77
CA ALA A 27 14.72 -41.25 54.47
C ALA A 27 14.52 -39.73 54.51
N PRO A 28 15.43 -38.89 53.97
CA PRO A 28 15.06 -37.52 53.69
C PRO A 28 13.95 -37.57 52.64
N MET A 29 12.72 -37.23 53.05
CA MET A 29 11.65 -36.93 52.12
C MET A 29 12.05 -35.64 51.39
N VAL A 30 12.82 -35.78 50.31
CA VAL A 30 13.11 -34.66 49.42
C VAL A 30 11.81 -34.41 48.66
N ALA A 31 10.98 -33.51 49.16
CA ALA A 31 9.88 -32.97 48.39
C ALA A 31 10.49 -32.32 47.14
N GLN A 32 10.29 -32.94 45.98
CA GLN A 32 10.69 -32.32 44.71
C GLN A 32 9.82 -31.06 44.55
N PRO A 33 10.41 -29.89 44.24
CA PRO A 33 9.61 -28.72 43.95
C PRO A 33 8.70 -29.05 42.76
N VAL A 34 7.39 -29.08 42.99
CA VAL A 34 6.39 -29.20 41.93
C VAL A 34 6.32 -27.84 41.26
N SER A 35 6.91 -27.73 40.08
CA SER A 35 6.81 -26.53 39.25
C SER A 35 5.53 -26.62 38.42
N ASP A 36 4.55 -25.80 38.75
CA ASP A 36 3.33 -25.66 37.96
C ASP A 36 3.64 -24.82 36.71
N ASN A 37 3.70 -25.48 35.57
CA ASN A 37 3.87 -24.82 34.27
C ASN A 37 2.51 -24.64 33.61
N ALA A 38 1.99 -23.41 33.60
CA ALA A 38 0.80 -23.06 32.83
C ALA A 38 1.21 -22.61 31.41
N VAL A 39 0.59 -23.19 30.38
CA VAL A 39 0.77 -22.76 28.99
C VAL A 39 -0.42 -21.91 28.58
N ILE A 40 -0.16 -20.64 28.24
CA ILE A 40 -1.16 -19.74 27.68
C ILE A 40 -0.88 -19.61 26.18
N PRO A 41 -1.68 -20.24 25.29
CA PRO A 41 -1.54 -20.01 23.87
C PRO A 41 -2.03 -18.61 23.53
N VAL A 42 -1.14 -17.78 22.97
CA VAL A 42 -1.47 -16.46 22.44
C VAL A 42 -1.36 -16.52 20.92
N SER A 43 -2.43 -16.18 20.21
CA SER A 43 -2.42 -16.05 18.75
C SER A 43 -2.69 -14.60 18.34
N VAL A 44 -2.02 -14.17 17.26
CA VAL A 44 -2.19 -12.85 16.65
C VAL A 44 -2.42 -13.04 15.15
N THR A 45 -3.40 -12.33 14.61
CA THR A 45 -3.65 -12.28 13.16
C THR A 45 -3.65 -10.81 12.73
N LEU A 46 -2.85 -10.50 11.71
CA LEU A 46 -2.78 -9.16 11.12
C LEU A 46 -3.47 -9.19 9.76
N ASN A 47 -4.47 -8.35 9.59
CA ASN A 47 -5.10 -8.12 8.28
C ASN A 47 -4.39 -6.97 7.59
N SER A 48 -3.92 -7.20 6.36
CA SER A 48 -3.33 -6.14 5.55
C SER A 48 -4.43 -5.24 4.99
N ILE A 49 -4.27 -3.92 5.12
CA ILE A 49 -5.13 -2.91 4.52
C ILE A 49 -4.38 -2.34 3.32
N LEU A 50 -5.03 -2.32 2.16
CA LEU A 50 -4.55 -1.65 0.95
C LEU A 50 -5.77 -1.09 0.21
N ARG A 51 -6.08 0.19 0.43
CA ARG A 51 -7.31 0.83 -0.06
C ARG A 51 -7.00 2.14 -0.77
N LEU A 52 -7.34 2.20 -2.06
CA LEU A 52 -7.37 3.43 -2.84
C LEU A 52 -8.79 4.00 -2.83
N ASN A 53 -8.92 5.31 -2.66
CA ASN A 53 -10.18 6.01 -2.78
C ASN A 53 -10.01 7.29 -3.59
N VAL A 54 -10.82 7.48 -4.63
CA VAL A 54 -10.88 8.75 -5.37
C VAL A 54 -11.88 9.67 -4.65
N VAL A 55 -11.37 10.75 -4.09
CA VAL A 55 -12.12 11.70 -3.26
C VAL A 55 -12.80 12.77 -4.11
N LYS A 56 -12.16 13.18 -5.22
CA LYS A 56 -12.63 14.21 -6.15
C LYS A 56 -12.14 13.88 -7.56
N GLY A 57 -12.91 14.31 -8.56
CA GLY A 57 -12.50 14.26 -9.97
C GLY A 57 -12.87 12.95 -10.64
N GLY A 58 -14.19 12.75 -10.82
CA GLY A 58 -14.74 11.64 -11.60
C GLY A 58 -14.41 11.82 -13.09
N ASN A 59 -15.17 12.66 -13.79
CA ASN A 59 -14.90 12.98 -15.18
C ASN A 59 -14.14 14.30 -15.30
N ILE A 60 -12.96 14.25 -15.90
CA ILE A 60 -12.21 15.45 -16.27
C ILE A 60 -12.57 15.80 -17.72
N ALA A 61 -13.12 17.00 -17.93
CA ALA A 61 -13.57 17.46 -19.24
C ALA A 61 -12.98 18.83 -19.56
N PHE A 62 -12.11 18.87 -20.56
CA PHE A 62 -11.56 20.11 -21.10
C PHE A 62 -12.46 20.63 -22.22
N LYS A 63 -12.92 21.88 -22.10
CA LYS A 63 -13.72 22.53 -23.15
C LYS A 63 -12.93 23.65 -23.82
N VAL A 64 -12.48 23.40 -25.04
CA VAL A 64 -11.73 24.34 -25.87
C VAL A 64 -12.71 25.18 -26.69
N ASN A 65 -12.79 26.49 -26.41
CA ASN A 65 -13.75 27.41 -27.05
C ASN A 65 -13.09 28.65 -27.67
N THR A 66 -11.83 28.93 -27.38
CA THR A 66 -11.14 30.12 -27.87
C THR A 66 -9.92 29.75 -28.68
N ILE A 67 -9.56 30.61 -29.64
CA ILE A 67 -8.32 30.45 -30.41
C ILE A 67 -7.09 30.37 -29.49
N GLY A 68 -7.09 31.14 -28.39
CA GLY A 68 -6.03 31.08 -27.38
C GLY A 68 -5.88 29.68 -26.78
N GLN A 69 -6.97 28.98 -26.49
CA GLN A 69 -6.92 27.60 -25.99
C GLN A 69 -6.48 26.61 -27.07
N PHE A 70 -6.83 26.85 -28.33
CA PHE A 70 -6.31 26.03 -29.44
C PHE A 70 -4.80 26.20 -29.67
N THR A 71 -4.25 27.38 -29.38
CA THR A 71 -2.82 27.67 -29.57
C THR A 71 -1.97 27.38 -28.34
N SER A 72 -2.51 27.56 -27.14
CA SER A 72 -1.75 27.52 -25.88
C SER A 72 -2.28 26.47 -24.90
N GLY A 73 -3.32 25.72 -25.27
CA GLY A 73 -3.91 24.71 -24.42
C GLY A 73 -4.71 25.27 -23.25
N ILE A 74 -4.97 24.40 -22.29
CA ILE A 74 -5.64 24.69 -21.02
C ILE A 74 -4.73 24.18 -19.91
N ALA A 75 -4.16 25.11 -19.15
CA ALA A 75 -3.36 24.80 -17.97
C ALA A 75 -4.23 24.24 -16.84
N ASN A 76 -3.58 23.60 -15.87
CA ASN A 76 -4.27 23.06 -14.71
C ASN A 76 -4.99 24.18 -13.92
N ALA A 77 -6.12 23.80 -13.35
CA ALA A 77 -6.91 24.56 -12.40
C ALA A 77 -7.68 23.56 -11.53
N ASP A 78 -8.14 23.95 -10.36
CA ASP A 78 -8.82 23.07 -9.39
C ASP A 78 -9.99 22.25 -9.98
N VAL A 79 -10.65 22.74 -11.03
CA VAL A 79 -11.73 22.02 -11.72
C VAL A 79 -11.24 20.78 -12.48
N TYR A 80 -9.97 20.76 -12.86
CA TYR A 80 -9.29 19.68 -13.57
C TYR A 80 -8.43 18.83 -12.64
N ASP A 81 -8.72 18.80 -11.34
CA ASP A 81 -7.98 17.98 -10.37
C ASP A 81 -8.71 16.67 -10.07
N THR A 82 -7.96 15.56 -10.08
CA THR A 82 -8.39 14.29 -9.48
C THR A 82 -7.66 14.09 -8.17
N ARG A 83 -8.37 14.06 -7.05
CA ARG A 83 -7.80 13.80 -5.72
C ARG A 83 -8.07 12.36 -5.31
N PHE A 84 -7.05 11.66 -4.84
CA PHE A 84 -7.16 10.31 -4.33
C PHE A 84 -6.34 10.11 -3.05
N THR A 85 -6.76 9.18 -2.22
CA THR A 85 -6.10 8.84 -0.95
C THR A 85 -5.79 7.36 -0.90
N VAL A 86 -4.73 6.98 -0.18
CA VAL A 86 -4.34 5.58 0.04
C VAL A 86 -4.25 5.27 1.54
N ALA A 87 -5.08 4.36 2.04
CA ALA A 87 -4.86 3.79 3.37
C ALA A 87 -4.15 2.45 3.22
N SER A 88 -2.96 2.30 3.82
CA SER A 88 -2.15 1.10 3.69
C SER A 88 -1.44 0.72 4.99
N SER A 89 -1.39 -0.59 5.30
CA SER A 89 -0.57 -1.14 6.39
C SER A 89 0.84 -1.55 5.94
N VAL A 90 1.12 -1.48 4.63
CA VAL A 90 2.43 -1.80 4.02
C VAL A 90 2.87 -0.70 3.07
N ASP A 91 4.12 -0.73 2.63
CA ASP A 91 4.56 0.13 1.54
C ASP A 91 3.80 -0.21 0.25
N PHE A 92 3.60 0.80 -0.58
CA PHE A 92 2.75 0.68 -1.76
C PHE A 92 3.31 1.44 -2.95
N THR A 93 2.81 1.10 -4.12
CA THR A 93 2.95 1.89 -5.34
C THR A 93 1.59 2.20 -5.92
N VAL A 94 1.47 3.37 -6.54
CA VAL A 94 0.32 3.71 -7.38
C VAL A 94 0.82 3.95 -8.78
N SER A 95 0.24 3.25 -9.74
CA SER A 95 0.49 3.44 -11.16
C SER A 95 -0.69 4.13 -11.84
N LEU A 96 -0.39 4.98 -12.82
CA LEU A 96 -1.36 5.70 -13.64
C LEU A 96 -1.14 5.35 -15.11
N GLY A 97 -2.23 5.14 -15.86
CA GLY A 97 -2.17 4.96 -17.31
C GLY A 97 -3.54 5.03 -17.96
N ALA A 98 -3.58 5.45 -19.23
CA ALA A 98 -4.79 5.44 -20.04
C ALA A 98 -5.14 4.02 -20.53
N GLN A 99 -6.42 3.80 -20.82
CA GLN A 99 -6.90 2.57 -21.44
C GLN A 99 -6.45 2.45 -22.89
N ASP A 100 -6.55 3.55 -23.64
CA ASP A 100 -6.36 3.57 -25.08
C ASP A 100 -5.13 4.39 -25.47
N ALA A 101 -4.50 4.03 -26.60
CA ALA A 101 -3.36 4.77 -27.14
C ALA A 101 -3.72 6.16 -27.70
N THR A 102 -5.02 6.42 -27.91
CA THR A 102 -5.57 7.70 -28.38
C THR A 102 -6.92 7.93 -27.72
N PHE A 103 -7.32 9.18 -27.54
CA PHE A 103 -8.72 9.47 -27.26
C PHE A 103 -9.58 9.16 -28.50
N ILE A 104 -10.76 8.62 -28.24
CA ILE A 104 -11.73 8.21 -29.25
C ILE A 104 -12.87 9.22 -29.31
N GLY A 105 -13.14 9.75 -30.50
CA GLY A 105 -14.29 10.61 -30.77
C GLY A 105 -15.60 9.82 -30.67
N THR A 106 -16.60 10.40 -30.00
CA THR A 106 -17.89 9.77 -29.73
C THR A 106 -19.06 10.42 -30.48
N ASP A 107 -18.88 11.60 -31.06
CA ASP A 107 -19.93 12.20 -31.89
C ASP A 107 -19.99 11.50 -33.25
N ILE A 108 -21.22 11.33 -33.77
CA ILE A 108 -21.48 10.67 -35.05
C ILE A 108 -20.76 11.42 -36.18
N VAL A 109 -19.93 10.68 -36.91
CA VAL A 109 -19.29 11.16 -38.14
C VAL A 109 -19.75 10.32 -39.34
N ALA A 110 -19.80 10.95 -40.52
CA ALA A 110 -20.25 10.30 -41.75
C ALA A 110 -19.33 9.13 -42.17
N THR A 111 -18.06 9.15 -41.79
CA THR A 111 -17.08 8.09 -42.07
C THR A 111 -16.03 7.97 -40.97
N GLY A 112 -15.73 6.75 -40.53
CA GLY A 112 -14.63 6.43 -39.63
C GLY A 112 -14.85 6.83 -38.16
N THR A 113 -13.75 6.92 -37.43
CA THR A 113 -13.70 7.33 -36.02
C THR A 113 -12.66 8.43 -35.88
N ASN A 114 -13.05 9.59 -35.36
CA ASN A 114 -12.09 10.65 -35.06
C ASN A 114 -11.21 10.22 -33.89
N THR A 115 -9.91 10.48 -33.95
CA THR A 115 -8.97 10.18 -32.86
C THR A 115 -8.17 11.42 -32.50
N MET A 116 -7.81 11.56 -31.22
CA MET A 116 -6.86 12.58 -30.74
C MET A 116 -5.69 11.88 -30.02
N PRO A 117 -4.43 12.27 -30.29
CA PRO A 117 -3.28 11.74 -29.55
C PRO A 117 -3.45 11.85 -28.04
N ILE A 118 -3.19 10.76 -27.31
CA ILE A 118 -3.37 10.66 -25.85
C ILE A 118 -2.46 11.63 -25.09
N ASP A 119 -1.27 11.88 -25.63
CA ASP A 119 -0.22 12.74 -25.08
C ASP A 119 -0.50 14.24 -25.25
N ASN A 120 -1.64 14.61 -25.85
CA ASN A 120 -2.18 15.96 -25.72
C ASN A 120 -2.68 16.27 -24.31
N VAL A 121 -2.95 15.25 -23.49
CA VAL A 121 -3.24 15.41 -22.06
C VAL A 121 -2.01 15.01 -21.26
N GLY A 122 -1.72 15.77 -20.21
CA GLY A 122 -0.59 15.54 -19.32
C GLY A 122 -1.00 15.76 -17.87
N TYR A 123 -0.14 15.33 -16.98
CA TYR A 123 -0.39 15.42 -15.56
C TYR A 123 0.89 15.64 -14.75
N LEU A 124 0.72 16.25 -13.59
CA LEU A 124 1.68 16.31 -12.50
C LEU A 124 1.01 15.79 -11.23
N LEU A 125 1.78 15.20 -10.32
CA LEU A 125 1.27 14.83 -9.00
C LEU A 125 1.72 15.83 -7.94
N SER A 126 0.81 16.14 -7.03
CA SER A 126 1.09 16.92 -5.83
C SER A 126 0.59 16.17 -4.58
N ASN A 127 1.22 16.50 -3.44
CA ASN A 127 0.86 15.94 -2.15
C ASN A 127 0.00 16.93 -1.36
N ASN A 128 -1.11 16.44 -0.84
CA ASN A 128 -2.05 17.16 0.03
C ASN A 128 -2.02 16.62 1.46
N GLY A 129 -1.36 15.47 1.67
CA GLY A 129 -1.31 14.74 2.93
C GLY A 129 -0.20 15.20 3.86
N THR A 130 -0.16 14.58 5.04
CA THR A 130 0.86 14.89 6.07
C THR A 130 2.19 14.17 5.83
N GLY A 131 2.25 13.15 4.97
CA GLY A 131 3.52 12.53 4.61
C GLY A 131 4.34 13.44 3.71
N VAL A 132 5.66 13.25 3.74
CA VAL A 132 6.62 14.19 3.11
C VAL A 132 7.27 13.53 1.90
N GLU A 133 7.25 14.23 0.77
CA GLU A 133 7.94 13.84 -0.46
C GLU A 133 9.44 13.63 -0.23
N GLY A 134 10.01 12.57 -0.81
CA GLY A 134 11.39 12.14 -0.60
C GLY A 134 11.65 11.43 0.73
N THR A 135 10.69 11.46 1.67
CA THR A 135 10.80 10.75 2.96
C THR A 135 9.85 9.56 3.02
N ALA A 136 8.59 9.76 2.64
CA ALA A 136 7.54 8.74 2.74
C ALA A 136 7.31 8.06 1.39
N TRP A 137 7.39 8.82 0.30
CA TRP A 137 7.26 8.38 -1.09
C TRP A 137 8.05 9.32 -2.00
N SER A 138 8.21 8.90 -3.25
CA SER A 138 8.57 9.80 -4.33
C SER A 138 7.41 10.00 -5.30
N LEU A 139 7.16 11.26 -5.63
CA LEU A 139 6.27 11.80 -6.64
C LEU A 139 7.14 12.44 -7.72
N GLY A 140 6.90 12.10 -8.99
CA GLY A 140 7.60 12.78 -10.09
C GLY A 140 7.36 14.29 -10.06
N THR A 141 8.42 15.09 -10.22
CA THR A 141 8.35 16.56 -10.14
C THR A 141 8.17 17.25 -11.50
N ALA A 142 8.32 16.50 -12.60
CA ALA A 142 8.15 16.99 -13.95
C ALA A 142 6.76 16.67 -14.48
N LEU A 143 6.23 17.55 -15.34
CA LEU A 143 5.02 17.27 -16.12
C LEU A 143 5.25 16.01 -16.96
N VAL A 144 4.28 15.10 -16.95
CA VAL A 144 4.32 13.84 -17.71
C VAL A 144 3.20 13.85 -18.73
N ALA A 145 3.51 13.48 -19.97
CA ALA A 145 2.49 13.25 -20.99
C ALA A 145 1.76 11.94 -20.70
N LEU A 146 0.43 11.94 -20.79
CA LEU A 146 -0.37 10.75 -20.57
C LEU A 146 -0.04 9.71 -21.65
N THR A 147 0.09 8.46 -21.23
CA THR A 147 0.30 7.32 -22.13
C THR A 147 -0.64 6.18 -21.75
N ASN A 148 -0.80 5.21 -22.64
CA ASN A 148 -1.51 3.97 -22.35
C ASN A 148 -0.64 2.91 -21.63
N SER A 149 0.62 3.24 -21.35
CA SER A 149 1.49 2.43 -20.50
C SER A 149 1.33 2.87 -19.05
N GLN A 150 1.21 1.92 -18.12
CA GLN A 150 1.16 2.24 -16.70
C GLN A 150 2.53 2.72 -16.21
N ALA A 151 2.58 3.94 -15.69
CA ALA A 151 3.75 4.51 -15.04
C ALA A 151 3.52 4.63 -13.54
N VAL A 152 4.52 4.29 -12.73
CA VAL A 152 4.46 4.49 -11.27
C VAL A 152 4.50 5.98 -10.98
N VAL A 153 3.43 6.49 -10.36
CA VAL A 153 3.26 7.91 -10.02
C VAL A 153 3.45 8.19 -8.53
N VAL A 154 3.19 7.20 -7.67
CA VAL A 154 3.56 7.22 -6.25
C VAL A 154 4.41 6.01 -5.96
N ASN A 155 5.62 6.22 -5.45
CA ASN A 155 6.53 5.13 -5.09
C ASN A 155 6.96 5.27 -3.63
N SER A 156 6.43 4.42 -2.74
CA SER A 156 6.79 4.47 -1.32
C SER A 156 8.29 4.31 -1.08
N ILE A 157 8.84 5.08 -0.15
CA ILE A 157 10.18 4.83 0.41
C ILE A 157 10.08 3.65 1.37
N VAL A 158 11.11 2.80 1.39
CA VAL A 158 11.12 1.55 2.15
C VAL A 158 10.91 1.81 3.64
N GLY A 159 9.91 1.14 4.22
CA GLY A 159 9.50 1.25 5.63
C GLY A 159 8.75 2.54 5.96
N ALA A 160 8.43 3.37 4.97
CA ALA A 160 7.92 4.72 5.19
C ALA A 160 6.62 5.04 4.45
N GLY A 161 6.13 4.16 3.57
CA GLY A 161 4.91 4.37 2.78
C GLY A 161 3.63 4.09 3.56
N ALA A 162 3.63 3.08 4.43
CA ALA A 162 2.44 2.71 5.21
C ALA A 162 1.84 3.91 5.98
N GLY A 163 0.52 3.98 6.07
CA GLY A 163 -0.16 5.10 6.71
C GLY A 163 -1.65 5.21 6.40
N SER A 164 -2.29 6.20 7.03
CA SER A 164 -3.69 6.53 6.81
C SER A 164 -3.90 7.38 5.57
N ALA A 165 -5.16 7.53 5.15
CA ALA A 165 -5.56 8.44 4.08
C ALA A 165 -5.18 9.90 4.33
N THR A 166 -5.01 10.33 5.60
CA THR A 166 -4.53 11.68 5.93
C THR A 166 -3.04 11.84 5.62
N LYS A 167 -2.27 10.77 5.77
CA LYS A 167 -0.85 10.75 5.45
C LYS A 167 -0.64 10.72 3.93
N ASN A 168 -1.41 9.87 3.25
CA ASN A 168 -1.25 9.55 1.84
C ASN A 168 -2.44 10.14 1.05
N ASP A 169 -2.34 11.42 0.70
CA ASP A 169 -3.38 12.17 -0.01
C ASP A 169 -2.73 12.94 -1.16
N PHE A 170 -3.20 12.67 -2.36
CA PHE A 170 -2.53 13.07 -3.60
C PHE A 170 -3.52 13.71 -4.55
N THR A 171 -3.03 14.66 -5.34
CA THR A 171 -3.78 15.27 -6.43
C THR A 171 -3.06 15.03 -7.75
N VAL A 172 -3.79 14.54 -8.74
CA VAL A 172 -3.39 14.55 -10.15
C VAL A 172 -3.88 15.86 -10.76
N ASN A 173 -2.93 16.70 -11.14
CA ASN A 173 -3.16 18.00 -11.74
C ASN A 173 -3.14 17.84 -13.27
N TRP A 174 -4.31 17.83 -13.90
CA TRP A 174 -4.43 17.59 -15.34
C TRP A 174 -4.26 18.87 -16.16
N GLU A 175 -3.56 18.75 -17.31
CA GLU A 175 -3.39 19.80 -18.31
C GLU A 175 -3.69 19.28 -19.72
N LEU A 176 -4.16 20.17 -20.60
CA LEU A 176 -4.40 19.88 -22.02
C LEU A 176 -3.54 20.79 -22.90
N ALA A 177 -2.66 20.20 -23.70
CA ALA A 177 -1.89 20.83 -24.77
C ALA A 177 -1.21 22.17 -24.42
N THR A 178 -0.76 22.32 -23.16
CA THR A 178 0.01 23.49 -22.72
C THR A 178 1.36 23.56 -23.44
N PRO A 179 2.04 24.72 -23.51
CA PRO A 179 3.35 24.80 -24.16
C PRO A 179 4.39 23.81 -23.60
N ALA A 180 4.36 23.59 -22.28
CA ALA A 180 5.20 22.59 -21.62
C ALA A 180 4.83 21.16 -22.03
N LEU A 181 3.55 20.86 -22.25
CA LEU A 181 3.12 19.55 -22.72
C LEU A 181 3.38 19.35 -24.22
N ILE A 182 3.29 20.39 -25.04
CA ILE A 182 3.59 20.33 -26.48
C ILE A 182 5.04 19.89 -26.72
N VAL A 183 5.98 20.30 -25.89
CA VAL A 183 7.38 19.82 -26.02
C VAL A 183 7.53 18.35 -25.63
N LEU A 184 6.57 17.76 -24.91
CA LEU A 184 6.56 16.35 -24.50
C LEU A 184 5.76 15.47 -25.48
N ASN A 185 4.63 15.96 -25.99
CA ASN A 185 3.76 15.19 -26.88
C ASN A 185 4.45 14.79 -28.20
N THR A 186 3.96 13.75 -28.86
CA THR A 186 4.59 13.16 -30.05
C THR A 186 4.47 14.08 -31.26
N THR A 187 3.38 14.86 -31.34
CA THR A 187 3.11 15.70 -32.51
C THR A 187 3.94 16.99 -32.54
N LYS A 188 4.44 17.46 -31.39
CA LYS A 188 5.09 18.77 -31.18
C LYS A 188 4.28 19.94 -31.74
N LYS A 189 2.95 19.80 -31.73
CA LYS A 189 2.00 20.75 -32.34
C LYS A 189 0.94 21.17 -31.33
N THR A 190 0.49 22.41 -31.47
CA THR A 190 -0.71 22.92 -30.80
C THR A 190 -1.97 22.18 -31.27
N LEU A 191 -3.08 22.26 -30.54
CA LEU A 191 -4.36 21.69 -30.98
C LEU A 191 -4.79 22.28 -32.33
N LEU A 192 -4.55 23.59 -32.54
CA LEU A 192 -4.82 24.25 -33.81
C LEU A 192 -4.03 23.62 -34.97
N ALA A 193 -2.73 23.40 -34.78
CA ALA A 193 -1.84 22.88 -35.82
C ALA A 193 -2.02 21.38 -36.09
N GLN A 194 -2.68 20.66 -35.17
CA GLN A 194 -3.09 19.27 -35.37
C GLN A 194 -4.34 19.14 -36.23
N SER A 195 -5.12 20.22 -36.43
CA SER A 195 -6.35 20.23 -37.24
C SER A 195 -7.32 19.11 -36.88
N LEU A 196 -7.46 18.84 -35.57
CA LEU A 196 -8.35 17.80 -35.08
C LEU A 196 -9.81 18.18 -35.40
N PRO A 197 -10.63 17.25 -35.92
CA PRO A 197 -12.05 17.49 -36.09
C PRO A 197 -12.74 17.89 -34.78
N ALA A 198 -13.79 18.71 -34.86
CA ALA A 198 -14.62 18.98 -33.69
C ALA A 198 -15.33 17.68 -33.27
N ASN A 199 -15.09 17.23 -32.04
CA ASN A 199 -15.67 16.01 -31.49
C ASN A 199 -15.55 15.96 -29.97
N HIS A 200 -16.35 15.13 -29.32
CA HIS A 200 -16.13 14.68 -27.95
C HIS A 200 -15.17 13.48 -27.90
N TYR A 201 -13.92 13.76 -27.54
CA TYR A 201 -12.84 12.79 -27.39
C TYR A 201 -12.78 12.22 -25.97
N THR A 202 -12.82 10.90 -25.81
CA THR A 202 -12.82 10.23 -24.51
C THR A 202 -11.86 9.04 -24.46
N THR A 203 -11.38 8.73 -23.25
CA THR A 203 -10.70 7.48 -22.87
C THR A 203 -10.79 7.34 -21.35
N ASN A 204 -10.61 6.11 -20.84
CA ASN A 204 -10.53 5.89 -19.40
C ASN A 204 -9.08 5.99 -18.92
N VAL A 205 -8.90 6.46 -17.69
CA VAL A 205 -7.60 6.45 -17.00
C VAL A 205 -7.73 5.64 -15.72
N PHE A 206 -6.75 4.79 -15.46
CA PHE A 206 -6.73 3.92 -14.29
C PHE A 206 -5.69 4.37 -13.28
N LEU A 207 -6.07 4.34 -12.01
CA LEU A 207 -5.15 4.32 -10.88
C LEU A 207 -5.10 2.89 -10.35
N VAL A 208 -3.90 2.31 -10.33
CA VAL A 208 -3.69 0.93 -9.86
C VAL A 208 -2.82 0.96 -8.62
N LEU A 209 -3.40 0.51 -7.50
CA LEU A 209 -2.71 0.39 -6.23
C LEU A 209 -2.16 -1.03 -6.06
N ALA A 210 -0.89 -1.14 -5.71
CA ALA A 210 -0.24 -2.42 -5.42
C ALA A 210 0.61 -2.31 -4.14
N ALA A 211 0.79 -3.44 -3.44
CA ALA A 211 1.78 -3.54 -2.39
C ALA A 211 3.19 -3.52 -3.01
N LYS A 212 4.15 -2.93 -2.30
CA LYS A 212 5.55 -2.86 -2.70
C LYS A 212 6.37 -3.96 -2.06
#